data_AF-A0A2L0N3K4-F1
#
_entry.id   AF-A0A2L0N3K4-F1
#
_cell.length_a   1.000
_cell.length_b   1.000
_cell.length_c   1.000
_cell.angle_alpha   90.00
_cell.angle_beta   90.00
_cell.angle_gamma   90.00
#
_symmetry.space_group_name_H-M   'P 1'
#
loop_
_entity.id
_entity.type
_entity.pdbx_description
1 polymer ?
#
loop_
_entity_poly.entity_id
_entity_poly.type
_entity_poly.pdbx_seq_one_letter_code
_entity_poly.pdbx_strand_id
1 'polypeptide(L)'
;MPVERYEITDVTQIRIGSTDCWQVRQRRPDGEHHVTVFPASTLEWRAAEYDVDHTTPEGLASILDMVLHEPFLPDPIEHRSQDPAAAKGLTAPSTQAMHGLAIGDDAPITLHNAPDRATARAAHLERIEQAKRTRVHVVTPAHRLGKTSSGQAAARPAPDPLAVIRTAHGITAEGVAAKTALVEQARQQLAANITGTPPPARGPASFPETFTTTMWDAAVPRRDQAHQASSGEPSA
;
A
#
# COMPACT_ATOMS: atom_id res chain seq x y z
N MET A 1 16.47 4.63 -14.06
CA MET A 1 15.18 5.16 -14.55
C MET A 1 14.84 6.39 -13.72
N PRO A 2 14.32 7.48 -14.30
CA PRO A 2 13.84 8.62 -13.50
C PRO A 2 12.68 8.18 -12.61
N VAL A 3 12.57 8.76 -11.41
CA VAL A 3 11.43 8.55 -10.51
C VAL A 3 10.16 9.07 -11.18
N GLU A 4 9.12 8.24 -11.28
CA GLU A 4 7.86 8.67 -11.87
C GLU A 4 7.07 9.50 -10.84
N ARG A 5 6.57 10.67 -11.25
CA ARG A 5 5.76 11.54 -10.39
C ARG A 5 4.29 11.38 -10.72
N TYR A 6 3.50 10.89 -9.78
CA TYR A 6 2.06 10.67 -9.94
C TYR A 6 1.31 11.79 -9.21
N GLU A 7 0.59 12.63 -9.94
CA GLU A 7 -0.22 13.71 -9.35
C GLU A 7 -1.64 13.21 -9.11
N ILE A 8 -2.11 13.21 -7.87
CA ILE A 8 -3.51 12.87 -7.55
C ILE A 8 -4.42 13.96 -8.13
N THR A 9 -5.35 13.57 -9.00
CA THR A 9 -6.27 14.51 -9.66
C THR A 9 -7.66 14.48 -9.09
N ASP A 10 -8.11 13.32 -8.60
CA ASP A 10 -9.46 13.14 -8.09
C ASP A 10 -9.50 11.95 -7.11
N VAL A 11 -10.38 12.04 -6.12
CA VAL A 11 -10.62 11.00 -5.12
C VAL A 11 -12.11 10.89 -4.89
N THR A 12 -12.67 9.72 -5.14
CA THR A 12 -14.10 9.48 -5.03
C THR A 12 -14.36 8.17 -4.29
N GLN A 13 -15.36 8.14 -3.41
CA GLN A 13 -15.86 6.91 -2.83
C GLN A 13 -16.78 6.22 -3.84
N ILE A 14 -16.53 4.95 -4.11
CA ILE A 14 -17.32 4.11 -5.03
C ILE A 14 -17.75 2.83 -4.31
N ARG A 15 -18.63 2.06 -4.93
CA ARG A 15 -19.04 0.73 -4.44
C ARG A 15 -18.77 -0.32 -5.50
N ILE A 16 -18.07 -1.39 -5.12
CA ILE A 16 -17.80 -2.56 -5.98
C ILE A 16 -18.52 -3.76 -5.34
N GLY A 17 -19.61 -4.21 -5.96
CA GLY A 17 -20.49 -5.20 -5.34
C GLY A 17 -21.09 -4.67 -4.05
N SER A 18 -20.81 -5.33 -2.92
CA SER A 18 -21.22 -4.91 -1.58
C SER A 18 -20.14 -4.15 -0.81
N THR A 19 -18.96 -3.91 -1.40
CA THR A 19 -17.81 -3.32 -0.71
C THR A 19 -17.68 -1.85 -1.06
N ASP A 20 -17.64 -0.99 -0.05
CA ASP A 20 -17.28 0.43 -0.23
C ASP A 20 -15.78 0.55 -0.45
N CYS A 21 -15.39 1.28 -1.49
CA CYS A 21 -14.02 1.46 -1.92
C CYS A 21 -13.69 2.94 -2.14
N TRP A 22 -12.41 3.28 -2.03
CA TRP A 22 -11.86 4.54 -2.51
C TRP A 22 -11.25 4.34 -3.89
N GLN A 23 -11.58 5.24 -4.82
CA GLN A 23 -10.93 5.36 -6.11
C GLN A 23 -10.07 6.62 -6.13
N VAL A 24 -8.76 6.45 -6.28
CA VAL A 24 -7.78 7.54 -6.38
C VAL A 24 -7.29 7.61 -7.83
N ARG A 25 -7.67 8.68 -8.53
CA ARG A 25 -7.20 8.96 -9.89
C ARG A 25 -5.92 9.77 -9.82
N GLN A 26 -4.90 9.30 -10.53
CA GLN A 26 -3.59 9.90 -10.60
C GLN A 26 -3.24 10.19 -12.07
N ARG A 27 -2.50 11.26 -12.33
CA ARG A 27 -1.92 11.56 -13.63
C ARG A 27 -0.42 11.29 -13.60
N ARG A 28 0.04 10.46 -14.53
CA ARG A 28 1.44 10.09 -14.74
C ARG A 28 2.19 11.21 -15.49
N PRO A 29 3.54 11.20 -15.52
CA PRO A 29 4.32 12.21 -16.23
C PRO A 29 4.10 12.26 -17.75
N ASP A 30 3.74 11.13 -18.35
CA ASP A 30 3.40 11.00 -19.77
C ASP A 30 1.98 11.52 -20.11
N GLY A 31 1.22 11.96 -19.10
CA GLY A 31 -0.15 12.44 -19.23
C GLY A 31 -1.20 11.34 -19.11
N GLU A 32 -0.81 10.07 -19.05
CA GLU A 32 -1.76 8.98 -18.83
C GLU A 32 -2.36 9.01 -17.43
N HIS A 33 -3.53 8.39 -17.29
CA HIS A 33 -4.19 8.24 -16.01
C HIS A 33 -3.91 6.87 -15.40
N HIS A 34 -3.53 6.85 -14.12
CA HIS A 34 -3.49 5.66 -13.29
C HIS A 34 -4.61 5.72 -12.26
N VAL A 35 -5.21 4.59 -11.94
CA VAL A 35 -6.30 4.51 -10.97
C VAL A 35 -5.96 3.46 -9.93
N THR A 36 -5.87 3.88 -8.68
CA THR A 36 -5.77 2.97 -7.54
C THR A 36 -7.14 2.84 -6.90
N VAL A 37 -7.61 1.60 -6.73
CA VAL A 37 -8.86 1.30 -6.03
C VAL A 37 -8.56 0.41 -4.83
N PHE A 38 -9.05 0.77 -3.66
CA PHE A 38 -8.90 -0.04 -2.45
C PHE A 38 -10.15 -0.01 -1.58
N PRO A 39 -10.50 -1.11 -0.88
CA PRO A 39 -11.59 -1.12 0.10
C PRO A 39 -11.43 -0.03 1.17
N ALA A 40 -12.51 0.62 1.59
CA ALA A 40 -12.44 1.62 2.66
C ALA A 40 -11.85 1.04 3.97
N SER A 41 -12.13 -0.25 4.24
CA SER A 41 -11.59 -0.98 5.39
C SER A 41 -10.07 -1.17 5.36
N THR A 42 -9.39 -0.95 4.23
CA THR A 42 -7.93 -1.00 4.13
C THR A 42 -7.27 0.01 5.08
N LEU A 43 -7.90 1.17 5.30
CA LEU A 43 -7.37 2.18 6.21
C LEU A 43 -7.32 1.68 7.68
N GLU A 44 -8.36 0.95 8.12
CA GLU A 44 -8.38 0.31 9.44
C GLU A 44 -7.35 -0.83 9.53
N TRP A 45 -7.14 -1.59 8.45
CA TRP A 45 -6.10 -2.63 8.41
C TRP A 45 -4.71 -2.05 8.60
N ARG A 46 -4.34 -0.98 7.89
CA ARG A 46 -3.01 -0.36 8.06
C ARG A 46 -2.82 0.24 9.46
N ALA A 47 -3.86 0.84 10.04
CA ALA A 47 -3.83 1.26 11.43
C ALA A 47 -3.56 0.08 12.38
N ALA A 48 -4.25 -1.05 12.18
CA ALA A 48 -4.13 -2.24 13.01
C ALA A 48 -2.79 -2.99 12.84
N GLU A 49 -2.32 -3.18 11.62
CA GLU A 49 -1.08 -3.92 11.31
C GLU A 49 0.15 -3.20 11.83
N TYR A 50 0.18 -1.88 11.69
CA TYR A 50 1.35 -1.07 11.99
C TYR A 50 1.19 -0.20 13.23
N ASP A 51 0.13 -0.36 14.02
CA ASP A 51 -0.11 0.40 15.25
C ASP A 51 -0.02 1.92 15.03
N VAL A 52 -0.65 2.39 13.94
CA VAL A 52 -0.65 3.81 13.56
C VAL A 52 -1.87 4.49 14.17
N ASP A 53 -1.64 5.62 14.86
CA ASP A 53 -2.71 6.40 15.49
C ASP A 53 -3.56 7.15 14.46
N HIS A 54 -4.61 6.48 14.02
CA HIS A 54 -5.59 6.99 13.06
C HIS A 54 -6.43 8.17 13.56
N THR A 55 -6.33 8.55 14.85
CA THR A 55 -7.08 9.69 15.40
C THR A 55 -6.37 11.03 15.18
N THR A 56 -5.10 10.98 14.78
CA THR A 56 -4.29 12.16 14.49
C THR A 56 -4.19 12.43 12.99
N PRO A 57 -4.09 13.71 12.55
CA PRO A 57 -3.82 14.04 11.16
C PRO A 57 -2.55 13.37 10.61
N GLU A 58 -1.50 13.27 11.43
CA GLU A 58 -0.22 12.67 11.07
C GLU A 58 -0.33 11.16 10.86
N GLY A 59 -1.05 10.45 11.74
CA GLY A 59 -1.26 9.02 11.57
C GLY A 59 -2.14 8.69 10.37
N LEU A 60 -3.18 9.50 10.11
CA LEU A 60 -3.98 9.33 8.90
C LEU A 60 -3.18 9.64 7.62
N ALA A 61 -2.30 10.65 7.65
CA ALA A 61 -1.38 10.91 6.56
C ALA A 61 -0.42 9.73 6.34
N SER A 62 0.10 9.11 7.41
CA SER A 62 0.96 7.93 7.33
C SER A 62 0.23 6.72 6.74
N ILE A 63 -1.02 6.46 7.14
CA ILE A 63 -1.84 5.38 6.57
C ILE A 63 -2.07 5.58 5.07
N LEU A 64 -2.42 6.80 4.65
CA LEU A 64 -2.61 7.12 3.24
C LEU A 64 -1.32 6.97 2.44
N ASP A 65 -0.19 7.39 3.01
CA ASP A 65 1.11 7.24 2.39
C ASP A 65 1.48 5.77 2.16
N MET A 66 1.18 4.89 3.12
CA MET A 66 1.33 3.44 2.97
C MET A 66 0.48 2.91 1.80
N VAL A 67 -0.84 3.13 1.86
CA VAL A 67 -1.79 2.59 0.87
C VAL A 67 -1.46 3.06 -0.56
N LEU A 68 -1.04 4.31 -0.73
CA LEU A 68 -0.75 4.87 -2.05
C LEU A 68 0.60 4.43 -2.64
N HIS A 69 1.55 3.95 -1.82
CA HIS A 69 2.87 3.52 -2.30
C HIS A 69 3.04 1.99 -2.31
N GLU A 70 2.23 1.25 -1.57
CA GLU A 70 2.24 -0.22 -1.51
C GLU A 70 2.21 -0.94 -2.87
N PRO A 71 1.38 -0.54 -3.86
CA PRO A 71 1.35 -1.20 -5.17
C PRO A 71 2.68 -1.16 -5.92
N PHE A 72 3.59 -0.28 -5.47
CA PHE A 72 4.89 -0.05 -6.08
C PHE A 72 6.05 -0.60 -5.24
N LEU A 73 5.77 -1.35 -4.17
CA LEU A 73 6.79 -2.04 -3.40
C LEU A 73 7.13 -3.38 -4.08
N PRO A 74 8.43 -3.71 -4.28
CA PRO A 74 8.79 -5.07 -4.67
C PRO A 74 8.46 -6.04 -3.51
N ASP A 75 8.14 -7.29 -3.84
CA ASP A 75 7.99 -8.33 -2.81
C ASP A 75 9.34 -8.49 -2.08
N PRO A 76 9.37 -8.31 -0.74
CA PRO A 76 10.62 -8.32 0.01
C PRO A 76 11.28 -9.70 0.02
N ILE A 77 10.53 -10.80 -0.08
CA ILE A 77 11.10 -12.15 -0.08
C ILE A 77 11.70 -12.49 -1.44
N GLU A 78 11.01 -12.15 -2.53
CA GLU A 78 11.54 -12.37 -3.89
C GLU A 78 12.75 -11.47 -4.19
N HIS A 79 12.79 -10.26 -3.61
CA HIS A 79 13.83 -9.26 -3.86
C HIS A 79 14.76 -9.03 -2.66
N ARG A 80 14.99 -10.07 -1.84
CA ARG A 80 15.72 -9.99 -0.56
C ARG A 80 17.06 -9.25 -0.62
N SER A 81 17.84 -9.45 -1.70
CA SER A 81 19.17 -8.83 -1.84
C SER A 81 19.13 -7.33 -2.15
N GLN A 82 17.94 -6.81 -2.49
CA GLN A 82 17.69 -5.40 -2.81
C GLN A 82 16.71 -4.76 -1.80
N ASP A 83 16.27 -5.51 -0.78
CA ASP A 83 15.32 -5.01 0.19
C ASP A 83 15.96 -3.93 1.07
N PRO A 84 15.44 -2.68 1.06
CA PRO A 84 16.08 -1.56 1.74
C PRO A 84 16.00 -1.70 3.27
N ALA A 85 14.99 -2.41 3.80
CA ALA A 85 14.90 -2.68 5.23
C ALA A 85 15.95 -3.71 5.65
N ALA A 86 16.10 -4.80 4.89
CA ALA A 86 17.15 -5.80 5.12
C ALA A 86 18.56 -5.19 5.04
N ALA A 87 18.80 -4.27 4.10
CA ALA A 87 20.06 -3.52 4.01
C ALA A 87 20.38 -2.67 5.27
N LYS A 88 19.37 -2.35 6.09
CA LYS A 88 19.52 -1.68 7.40
C LYS A 88 19.56 -2.65 8.58
N GLY A 89 19.70 -3.96 8.33
CA GLY A 89 19.70 -4.99 9.36
C GLY A 89 18.31 -5.30 9.93
N LEU A 90 17.22 -4.86 9.27
CA LEU A 90 15.86 -5.26 9.63
C LEU A 90 15.56 -6.64 9.02
N THR A 91 16.21 -7.66 9.57
CA THR A 91 15.99 -9.07 9.24
C THR A 91 15.48 -9.85 10.45
N ALA A 92 14.80 -10.95 10.19
CA ALA A 92 14.34 -11.90 11.18
C ALA A 92 14.44 -13.33 10.62
N PRO A 93 14.59 -14.36 11.46
CA PRO A 93 14.59 -15.74 10.99
C PRO A 93 13.32 -16.05 10.19
N SER A 94 13.49 -16.70 9.04
CA SER A 94 12.38 -17.11 8.20
C SER A 94 11.52 -18.13 8.94
N THR A 95 10.22 -17.89 8.93
CA THR A 95 9.23 -18.72 9.61
C THR A 95 8.71 -19.85 8.71
N GLN A 96 9.03 -19.78 7.42
CA GLN A 96 8.59 -20.70 6.39
C GLN A 96 9.71 -20.96 5.39
N ALA A 97 9.76 -22.17 4.83
CA ALA A 97 10.63 -22.45 3.70
C ALA A 97 9.97 -21.91 2.42
N MET A 98 10.52 -20.84 1.83
CA MET A 98 9.98 -20.21 0.62
C MET A 98 11.09 -19.54 -0.20
N HIS A 99 10.98 -19.57 -1.53
CA HIS A 99 11.92 -18.92 -2.46
C HIS A 99 13.41 -19.19 -2.16
N GLY A 100 13.73 -20.44 -1.81
CA GLY A 100 15.11 -20.85 -1.48
C GLY A 100 15.62 -20.36 -0.13
N LEU A 101 14.75 -19.90 0.77
CA LEU A 101 15.03 -19.73 2.20
C LEU A 101 14.62 -21.00 2.93
N ALA A 102 15.49 -21.51 3.79
CA ALA A 102 15.13 -22.51 4.80
C ALA A 102 14.48 -21.84 6.02
N ILE A 103 13.76 -22.62 6.82
CA ILE A 103 13.29 -22.15 8.13
C ILE A 103 14.52 -21.81 8.98
N GLY A 104 14.52 -20.62 9.59
CA GLY A 104 15.62 -20.12 10.40
C GLY A 104 16.64 -19.26 9.66
N ASP A 105 16.67 -19.26 8.33
CA ASP A 105 17.55 -18.36 7.55
C ASP A 105 17.14 -16.90 7.75
N ASP A 106 18.11 -15.97 7.68
CA ASP A 106 17.80 -14.54 7.75
C ASP A 106 16.95 -14.09 6.55
N ALA A 107 15.75 -13.59 6.85
CA ALA A 107 14.81 -13.03 5.87
C ALA A 107 14.49 -11.57 6.20
N PRO A 108 14.13 -10.74 5.22
CA PRO A 108 13.65 -9.38 5.49
C PRO A 108 12.47 -9.37 6.46
N ILE A 109 12.42 -8.36 7.34
CA ILE A 109 11.29 -8.20 8.27
C ILE A 109 10.02 -7.85 7.52
N THR A 110 8.96 -8.61 7.79
CA THR A 110 7.59 -8.47 7.31
C THR A 110 6.64 -8.36 8.52
N LEU A 111 5.36 -8.13 8.28
CA LEU A 111 4.36 -8.09 9.35
C LEU A 111 4.34 -9.37 10.20
N HIS A 112 4.64 -10.54 9.62
CA HIS A 112 4.42 -11.81 10.31
C HIS A 112 5.66 -12.39 11.00
N ASN A 113 6.87 -12.05 10.57
CA ASN A 113 8.12 -12.49 11.23
C ASN A 113 8.76 -11.41 12.11
N ALA A 114 8.25 -10.16 12.10
CA ALA A 114 8.77 -9.11 13.00
C ALA A 114 8.56 -9.48 14.47
N PRO A 115 9.50 -9.13 15.38
CA PRO A 115 9.33 -9.34 16.82
C PRO A 115 8.11 -8.58 17.38
N ASP A 116 7.82 -7.41 16.83
CA ASP A 116 6.67 -6.58 17.19
C ASP A 116 6.17 -5.76 15.98
N ARG A 117 5.00 -5.12 16.12
CA ARG A 117 4.38 -4.29 15.08
C ARG A 117 5.18 -3.01 14.78
N ALA A 118 5.90 -2.47 15.77
CA ALA A 118 6.71 -1.27 15.58
C ALA A 118 7.90 -1.54 14.64
N THR A 119 8.53 -2.71 14.78
CA THR A 119 9.62 -3.18 13.93
C THR A 119 9.11 -3.50 12.53
N ALA A 120 7.94 -4.14 12.41
CA ALA A 120 7.27 -4.35 11.12
C ALA A 120 6.99 -3.01 10.40
N ARG A 121 6.47 -2.02 11.15
CA ARG A 121 6.22 -0.67 10.63
C ARG A 121 7.49 0.01 10.15
N ALA A 122 8.57 -0.04 10.94
CA ALA A 122 9.85 0.56 10.55
C ALA A 122 10.40 -0.04 9.25
N ALA A 123 10.34 -1.37 9.10
CA ALA A 123 10.75 -2.05 7.87
C ALA A 123 9.85 -1.67 6.68
N HIS A 124 8.54 -1.58 6.87
CA HIS A 124 7.61 -1.18 5.82
C HIS A 124 7.80 0.27 5.37
N LEU A 125 7.97 1.21 6.32
CA LEU A 125 8.25 2.60 6.01
C LEU A 125 9.57 2.79 5.26
N GLU A 126 10.61 1.99 5.57
CA GLU A 126 11.86 2.04 4.81
C GLU A 126 11.66 1.66 3.34
N ARG A 127 10.81 0.66 3.07
CA ARG A 127 10.48 0.26 1.70
C ARG A 127 9.70 1.35 0.96
N ILE A 128 8.75 1.98 1.63
CA ILE A 128 8.01 3.13 1.07
C ILE A 128 8.96 4.27 0.74
N GLU A 129 9.86 4.63 1.65
CA GLU A 129 10.83 5.70 1.42
C GLU A 129 11.77 5.37 0.25
N GLN A 130 12.22 4.12 0.12
CA GLN A 130 12.99 3.69 -1.04
C GLN A 130 12.18 3.77 -2.33
N ALA A 131 10.91 3.36 -2.32
CA ALA A 131 10.03 3.46 -3.49
C ALA A 131 9.83 4.91 -3.92
N LYS A 132 9.65 5.84 -2.98
CA LYS A 132 9.62 7.29 -3.23
C LYS A 132 10.88 7.81 -3.91
N ARG A 133 12.05 7.33 -3.47
CA ARG A 133 13.35 7.76 -4.01
C ARG A 133 13.69 7.17 -5.37
N THR A 134 13.16 5.99 -5.70
CA THR A 134 13.68 5.19 -6.82
C THR A 134 12.65 4.75 -7.84
N ARG A 135 11.35 4.74 -7.52
CA ARG A 135 10.28 4.22 -8.38
C ARG A 135 9.21 5.27 -8.64
N VAL A 136 8.45 5.63 -7.62
CA VAL A 136 7.27 6.49 -7.74
C VAL A 136 7.16 7.46 -6.59
N HIS A 137 6.81 8.70 -6.87
CA HIS A 137 6.44 9.69 -5.87
C HIS A 137 5.01 10.16 -6.14
N VAL A 138 4.08 9.75 -5.27
CA VAL A 138 2.69 10.20 -5.32
C VAL A 138 2.58 11.54 -4.61
N VAL A 139 2.06 12.55 -5.31
CA VAL A 139 1.93 13.91 -4.81
C VAL A 139 0.52 14.42 -4.95
N THR A 140 0.10 15.30 -4.05
CA THR A 140 -1.06 16.16 -4.28
C THR A 140 -0.68 17.29 -5.25
N PRO A 141 -1.63 17.85 -6.01
CA PRO A 141 -1.35 18.94 -6.93
C PRO A 141 -0.71 20.10 -6.16
N ALA A 142 0.52 20.46 -6.51
CA ALA A 142 1.09 21.72 -6.04
C ALA A 142 0.21 22.86 -6.56
N HIS A 143 0.15 23.96 -5.82
CA HIS A 143 -0.53 25.19 -6.24
C HIS A 143 -0.22 25.49 -7.71
N ARG A 144 -1.18 25.24 -8.62
CA ARG A 144 -1.04 25.71 -9.99
C ARG A 144 -1.24 27.20 -9.94
N LEU A 145 -0.15 27.96 -10.14
CA LEU A 145 -0.22 29.38 -10.45
C LEU A 145 -0.96 29.53 -11.79
N GLY A 146 -2.28 29.55 -11.76
CA GLY A 146 -3.08 29.90 -12.92
C GLY A 146 -2.81 31.36 -13.27
N LYS A 147 -2.35 31.63 -14.49
CA LYS A 147 -2.42 32.98 -15.05
C LYS A 147 -3.90 33.29 -15.27
N THR A 148 -4.46 34.21 -14.49
CA THR A 148 -5.78 34.78 -14.80
C THR A 148 -5.65 35.65 -16.05
N SER A 149 -6.68 35.67 -16.89
CA SER A 149 -6.76 36.55 -18.06
C SER A 149 -6.71 38.05 -17.70
N SER A 150 -6.91 38.39 -16.42
CA SER A 150 -6.86 39.75 -15.88
C SER A 150 -5.48 40.19 -15.36
N GLY A 151 -4.45 39.33 -15.42
CA GLY A 151 -3.11 39.66 -14.93
C GLY A 151 -2.99 39.81 -13.40
N GLN A 152 -4.09 39.76 -12.66
CA GLN A 152 -4.10 39.74 -11.19
C GLN A 152 -4.11 38.29 -10.69
N ALA A 153 -2.94 37.82 -10.27
CA ALA A 153 -2.75 36.49 -9.70
C ALA A 153 -3.11 36.49 -8.20
N ALA A 154 -4.36 36.16 -7.86
CA ALA A 154 -4.64 35.53 -6.57
C ALA A 154 -4.76 34.03 -6.84
N ALA A 155 -3.65 33.32 -6.75
CA ALA A 155 -3.63 31.87 -6.93
C ALA A 155 -4.37 31.21 -5.76
N ARG A 156 -5.66 30.91 -5.95
CA ARG A 156 -6.40 30.08 -4.99
C ARG A 156 -5.77 28.68 -5.02
N PRO A 157 -5.39 28.10 -3.87
CA PRO A 157 -4.98 26.70 -3.81
C PRO A 157 -6.02 25.82 -4.48
N ALA A 158 -5.57 24.90 -5.33
CA ALA A 158 -6.41 23.79 -5.70
C ALA A 158 -6.81 23.05 -4.41
N PRO A 159 -8.08 22.65 -4.24
CA PRO A 159 -8.47 21.80 -3.11
C PRO A 159 -7.62 20.54 -3.08
N ASP A 160 -7.17 20.12 -1.89
CA ASP A 160 -6.47 18.85 -1.75
C ASP A 160 -7.46 17.70 -2.01
N PRO A 161 -7.29 16.89 -3.07
CA PRO A 161 -8.21 15.81 -3.36
C PRO A 161 -8.27 14.75 -2.25
N LEU A 162 -7.20 14.55 -1.47
CA LEU A 162 -7.20 13.61 -0.35
C LEU A 162 -7.97 14.12 0.87
N ALA A 163 -8.38 15.39 0.89
CA ALA A 163 -9.21 15.92 1.98
C ALA A 163 -10.53 15.14 2.14
N VAL A 164 -11.08 14.62 1.05
CA VAL A 164 -12.31 13.82 1.07
C VAL A 164 -12.13 12.56 1.92
N ILE A 165 -11.04 11.81 1.72
CA ILE A 165 -10.74 10.64 2.56
C ILE A 165 -10.49 11.10 3.99
N ARG A 166 -9.72 12.17 4.21
CA ARG A 166 -9.41 12.63 5.57
C ARG A 166 -10.64 13.07 6.36
N THR A 167 -11.69 13.53 5.70
CA THR A 167 -12.96 13.89 6.34
C THR A 167 -13.91 12.69 6.48
N ALA A 168 -13.88 11.73 5.56
CA ALA A 168 -14.86 10.64 5.47
C ALA A 168 -14.24 9.24 5.52
N HIS A 169 -13.06 9.07 6.14
CA HIS A 169 -12.26 7.83 6.08
C HIS A 169 -12.99 6.60 6.63
N GLY A 170 -13.93 6.77 7.56
CA GLY A 170 -14.74 5.67 8.11
C GLY A 170 -13.96 4.72 9.03
N ILE A 171 -12.75 5.09 9.45
CA ILE A 171 -11.97 4.32 10.43
C ILE A 171 -12.63 4.49 11.80
N THR A 172 -12.88 3.38 12.48
CA THR A 172 -13.46 3.34 13.82
C THR A 172 -12.49 2.70 14.82
N ALA A 173 -12.53 3.14 16.07
CA ALA A 173 -11.69 2.53 17.11
C ALA A 173 -12.02 1.03 17.31
N GLU A 174 -13.30 0.67 17.24
CA GLU A 174 -13.76 -0.72 17.31
C GLU A 174 -13.24 -1.55 16.12
N GLY A 175 -13.35 -1.03 14.90
CA GLY A 175 -12.86 -1.71 13.70
C GLY A 175 -11.35 -1.92 13.70
N VAL A 176 -10.58 -0.94 14.19
CA VAL A 176 -9.12 -1.08 14.39
C VAL A 176 -8.80 -2.09 15.48
N ALA A 177 -9.52 -2.10 16.60
CA ALA A 177 -9.33 -3.08 17.67
C ALA A 177 -9.62 -4.51 17.20
N ALA A 178 -10.74 -4.72 16.48
CA ALA A 178 -11.10 -6.03 15.92
C ALA A 178 -10.04 -6.54 14.93
N LYS A 179 -9.56 -5.69 14.03
CA LYS A 179 -8.48 -6.04 13.08
C LYS A 179 -7.15 -6.27 13.79
N THR A 180 -6.85 -5.51 14.84
CA THR A 180 -5.63 -5.73 15.65
C THR A 180 -5.63 -7.12 16.27
N ALA A 181 -6.77 -7.57 16.80
CA ALA A 181 -6.92 -8.93 17.33
C ALA A 181 -6.69 -10.00 16.24
N LEU A 182 -7.18 -9.78 15.02
CA LEU A 182 -6.94 -10.68 13.87
C LEU A 182 -5.47 -10.72 13.45
N VAL A 183 -4.80 -9.56 13.38
CA VAL A 183 -3.36 -9.47 13.08
C VAL A 183 -2.54 -10.22 14.11
N GLU A 184 -2.84 -10.02 15.40
CA GLU A 184 -2.12 -10.67 16.49
C GLU A 184 -2.36 -12.19 16.50
N GLN A 185 -3.60 -12.63 16.28
CA GLN A 185 -3.91 -14.05 16.11
C GLN A 185 -3.11 -14.68 14.95
N ALA A 186 -3.01 -14.00 13.80
CA ALA A 186 -2.25 -14.49 12.66
C ALA A 186 -0.74 -14.58 12.96
N ARG A 187 -0.18 -13.56 13.64
CA ARG A 187 1.22 -13.56 14.09
C ARG A 187 1.51 -14.72 15.05
N GLN A 188 0.64 -14.95 16.02
CA GLN A 188 0.76 -16.05 16.98
C GLN A 188 0.66 -17.43 16.32
N GLN A 189 -0.27 -17.60 15.37
CA GLN A 189 -0.40 -18.84 14.62
C GLN A 189 0.86 -19.16 13.82
N LEU A 190 1.46 -18.15 13.17
CA LEU A 190 2.70 -18.35 12.44
C LEU A 190 3.86 -18.67 13.38
N ALA A 191 3.97 -17.99 14.52
CA ALA A 191 5.00 -18.27 15.52
C ALA A 191 4.88 -19.70 16.10
N ALA A 192 3.66 -20.17 16.38
CA ALA A 192 3.42 -21.53 16.87
C ALA A 192 3.89 -22.60 15.88
N ASN A 193 3.66 -22.38 14.58
CA ASN A 193 4.08 -23.31 13.53
C ASN A 193 5.61 -23.50 13.45
N ILE A 194 6.40 -22.48 13.82
CA ILE A 194 7.87 -22.55 13.79
C ILE A 194 8.41 -23.42 14.92
N THR A 195 7.83 -23.32 16.11
CA THR A 195 8.32 -24.01 17.31
C THR A 195 7.97 -25.50 17.34
N GLY A 196 7.22 -25.99 16.35
CA GLY A 196 6.69 -27.35 16.35
C GLY A 196 5.66 -27.59 17.47
N THR A 197 5.16 -26.53 18.11
CA THR A 197 4.14 -26.64 19.13
C THR A 197 2.81 -26.89 18.43
N PRO A 198 2.15 -28.05 18.62
CA PRO A 198 0.86 -28.30 17.99
C PRO A 198 -0.13 -27.20 18.43
N PRO A 199 -0.90 -26.62 17.49
CA PRO A 199 -1.83 -25.55 17.83
C PRO A 199 -2.83 -26.04 18.90
N PRO A 200 -3.26 -25.18 19.84
CA PRO A 200 -4.31 -25.54 20.77
C PRO A 200 -5.54 -26.02 19.97
N ALA A 201 -6.19 -27.10 20.45
CA ALA A 201 -7.35 -27.67 19.78
C ALA A 201 -8.39 -26.57 19.49
N ARG A 202 -8.64 -26.30 18.20
CA ARG A 202 -9.62 -25.29 17.79
C ARG A 202 -10.99 -25.71 18.34
N GLY A 203 -11.58 -24.88 19.18
CA GLY A 203 -13.03 -24.92 19.41
C GLY A 203 -13.78 -24.70 18.09
N PRO A 204 -15.07 -25.03 18.00
CA PRO A 204 -15.86 -24.84 16.78
C PRO A 204 -15.84 -23.36 16.38
N ALA A 205 -15.06 -23.04 15.36
CA ALA A 205 -14.89 -21.69 14.86
C ALA A 205 -15.93 -21.41 13.79
N SER A 206 -16.85 -20.48 14.07
CA SER A 206 -17.60 -19.76 13.06
C SER A 206 -16.64 -18.81 12.36
N PHE A 207 -16.02 -19.23 11.27
CA PHE A 207 -15.26 -18.32 10.41
C PHE A 207 -16.27 -17.43 9.66
N PRO A 208 -16.19 -16.10 9.75
CA PRO A 208 -16.86 -15.25 8.78
C PRO A 208 -16.26 -15.54 7.39
N GLU A 209 -17.13 -15.75 6.41
CA GLU A 209 -16.76 -16.09 5.05
C GLU A 209 -15.76 -15.07 4.45
N THR A 210 -14.74 -15.63 3.79
CA THR A 210 -13.85 -14.99 2.81
C THR A 210 -12.91 -13.89 3.29
N PHE A 211 -11.66 -14.30 3.57
CA PHE A 211 -10.49 -13.50 3.21
C PHE A 211 -10.50 -13.32 1.69
N THR A 212 -10.93 -12.15 1.21
CA THR A 212 -10.74 -11.77 -0.18
C THR A 212 -9.26 -11.80 -0.50
N THR A 213 -8.89 -12.62 -1.48
CA THR A 213 -7.70 -12.38 -2.31
C THR A 213 -7.63 -10.88 -2.57
N THR A 214 -6.50 -10.25 -2.22
CA THR A 214 -6.32 -8.85 -2.54
C THR A 214 -6.41 -8.72 -4.05
N MET A 215 -7.51 -8.15 -4.55
CA MET A 215 -7.71 -7.81 -5.96
C MET A 215 -6.75 -6.66 -6.30
N TRP A 216 -5.45 -6.94 -6.35
CA TRP A 216 -4.45 -6.06 -6.94
C TRP A 216 -4.32 -6.28 -8.46
N ASP A 217 -5.05 -7.26 -9.02
CA ASP A 217 -4.88 -7.69 -10.41
C ASP A 217 -5.85 -7.01 -11.39
N ALA A 218 -6.03 -5.70 -11.25
CA ALA A 218 -6.61 -4.87 -12.29
C ALA A 218 -5.49 -4.09 -13.00
N ALA A 219 -4.86 -4.79 -13.95
CA ALA A 219 -4.14 -4.23 -15.09
C ALA A 219 -3.09 -3.15 -14.77
N VAL A 220 -1.87 -3.57 -14.45
CA VAL A 220 -0.69 -2.86 -14.96
C VAL A 220 -0.54 -3.28 -16.43
N PRO A 221 -0.75 -2.41 -17.43
CA PRO A 221 -0.39 -2.74 -18.79
C PRO A 221 1.11 -3.05 -18.82
N ARG A 222 1.50 -4.22 -19.33
CA ARG A 222 2.91 -4.50 -19.63
C ARG A 222 3.39 -3.40 -20.58
N ARG A 223 4.40 -2.65 -20.15
CA ARG A 223 5.00 -1.48 -20.84
C ARG A 223 5.44 -1.78 -22.29
N ASP A 224 5.55 -3.05 -22.65
CA ASP A 224 6.12 -3.50 -23.93
C ASP A 224 5.10 -3.71 -25.08
N GLN A 225 3.78 -3.57 -24.87
CA GLN A 225 2.80 -3.79 -25.95
C GLN A 225 2.31 -2.52 -26.66
N ALA A 226 2.62 -1.31 -26.16
CA ALA A 226 2.04 -0.07 -26.71
C ALA A 226 2.82 0.55 -27.90
N HIS A 227 4.01 0.04 -28.25
CA HIS A 227 4.85 0.66 -29.30
C HIS A 227 4.90 -0.06 -30.65
N GLN A 228 4.16 -1.16 -30.87
CA GLN A 228 4.22 -1.90 -32.14
C GLN A 228 3.07 -1.65 -33.13
N ALA A 229 2.08 -0.81 -32.81
CA ALA A 229 0.94 -0.56 -33.69
C ALA A 229 0.90 0.87 -34.26
N SER A 230 1.96 1.31 -34.96
CA SER A 230 1.93 2.56 -35.75
C SER A 230 3.03 2.61 -36.82
N SER A 231 3.14 1.55 -37.62
CA SER A 231 3.97 1.55 -38.84
C SER A 231 3.11 1.14 -40.02
N GLY A 232 2.08 1.94 -40.30
CA GLY A 232 1.36 1.86 -41.57
C GLY A 232 2.25 2.45 -42.65
N GLU A 233 2.89 1.59 -43.44
CA GLU A 233 3.46 1.97 -44.73
C GLU A 233 2.31 2.36 -45.68
N PRO A 234 2.34 3.55 -46.30
CA PRO A 234 1.47 3.83 -47.44
C PRO A 234 2.00 3.08 -48.66
N SER A 235 1.26 2.09 -49.15
CA SER A 235 1.48 1.52 -50.49
C SER A 235 0.99 2.51 -51.55
N ALA A 236 1.83 2.71 -52.56
CA ALA A 236 1.62 3.54 -53.74
C ALA A 236 0.68 2.88 -54.77
#